data_AF-A0A9D5MVC9-F1
#
_entry.id   AF-A0A9D5MVC9-F1
#
_cell.length_a   1.000
_cell.length_b   1.000
_cell.length_c   1.000
_cell.angle_alpha   90.00
_cell.angle_beta   90.00
_cell.angle_gamma   90.00
#
_symmetry.space_group_name_H-M   'P 1'
#
loop_
_entity.id
_entity.type
_entity.pdbx_description
1 polymer ?
#
loop_
_entity_poly.entity_id
_entity_poly.type
_entity_poly.pdbx_seq_one_letter_code
_entity_poly.pdbx_strand_id
1 'polypeptide(L)'
;MVDSRCGLHCTGCEWKESCGCGGCMETMGHPFHGECPIAICCQNKGYVHCGECNIIPCDKLYSYSYLDPEHGDKPQGARVEVCRRWAAESDSNVWENVLLTSAGFEDFEGKIKSNIVDCFLKMLGKPIGKAKILFIPTAATRDEAKEMADWCKQELIRLGVKEDNIRTYDIDGTIQEKEAMMFDAVYFTGGDTSYLLQRIKKTEFDSIIKKMVYANKVYVGVSAGSMIATPNIGEPYEEETSGLCLINAYLSVHCSEDRKARADLPLPHIPLTDYQAIAVCWDGYRIIEG
;
A
#
# COMPACT_ATOMS: atom_id res chain seq x y z
N MET A 1 -20.43 -2.90 14.09
CA MET A 1 -20.23 -2.43 15.48
C MET A 1 -18.76 -2.62 15.82
N VAL A 2 -18.10 -1.57 16.30
CA VAL A 2 -16.72 -1.65 16.75
C VAL A 2 -16.68 -2.30 18.13
N ASP A 3 -15.95 -3.41 18.28
CA ASP A 3 -15.87 -4.17 19.53
C ASP A 3 -14.42 -4.42 20.01
N SER A 4 -13.43 -3.91 19.27
CA SER A 4 -12.04 -3.87 19.69
C SER A 4 -11.28 -2.73 19.03
N ARG A 5 -10.08 -2.47 19.54
CA ARG A 5 -9.22 -1.40 19.03
C ARG A 5 -8.37 -1.83 17.84
N CYS A 6 -8.04 -3.12 17.71
CA CYS A 6 -7.10 -3.63 16.71
C CYS A 6 -7.77 -4.31 15.51
N GLY A 7 -9.09 -4.49 15.51
CA GLY A 7 -9.84 -5.19 14.46
C GLY A 7 -10.10 -6.68 14.73
N LEU A 8 -9.58 -7.24 15.83
CA LEU A 8 -9.97 -8.59 16.30
C LEU A 8 -11.32 -8.51 16.99
N HIS A 9 -12.30 -9.34 16.63
CA HIS A 9 -13.60 -9.32 17.30
C HIS A 9 -13.52 -9.91 18.71
N CYS A 10 -13.44 -9.04 19.74
CA CYS A 10 -13.40 -9.47 21.13
C CYS A 10 -14.74 -10.08 21.60
N THR A 11 -15.86 -9.74 20.96
CA THR A 11 -17.19 -10.25 21.34
C THR A 11 -17.33 -11.74 21.07
N GLY A 12 -16.70 -12.25 20.01
CA GLY A 12 -16.72 -13.67 19.64
C GLY A 12 -15.52 -14.47 20.17
N CYS A 13 -14.71 -13.91 21.07
CA CYS A 13 -13.49 -14.55 21.55
C CYS A 13 -13.80 -15.60 22.63
N GLU A 14 -13.37 -16.84 22.42
CA GLU A 14 -13.56 -17.94 23.39
C GLU A 14 -12.89 -17.68 24.76
N TRP A 15 -11.80 -16.91 24.76
CA TRP A 15 -11.11 -16.48 25.97
C TRP A 15 -11.90 -15.45 26.79
N LYS A 16 -12.95 -14.86 26.20
CA LYS A 16 -13.81 -13.89 26.89
C LYS A 16 -14.49 -14.53 28.09
N GLU A 17 -15.16 -15.66 27.87
CA GLU A 17 -15.87 -16.39 28.92
C GLU A 17 -14.91 -17.19 29.79
N SER A 18 -13.96 -17.92 29.19
CA SER A 18 -13.07 -18.83 29.93
C SER A 18 -12.07 -18.10 30.85
N CYS A 19 -11.67 -16.88 30.52
CA CYS A 19 -10.80 -16.05 31.36
C CYS A 19 -11.50 -14.86 32.02
N GLY A 20 -12.82 -14.72 31.88
CA GLY A 20 -13.55 -13.56 32.41
C GLY A 20 -13.04 -12.22 31.86
N CYS A 21 -12.67 -12.17 30.58
CA CYS A 21 -12.08 -10.99 29.95
C CYS A 21 -13.17 -10.03 29.45
N GLY A 22 -13.11 -8.74 29.78
CA GLY A 22 -14.01 -7.73 29.18
C GLY A 22 -13.65 -7.36 27.72
N GLY A 23 -12.47 -7.76 27.25
CA GLY A 23 -11.90 -7.30 25.98
C GLY A 23 -11.26 -5.92 26.11
N CYS A 24 -10.45 -5.53 25.12
CA CYS A 24 -9.57 -4.35 25.23
C CYS A 24 -10.29 -3.01 25.37
N MET A 25 -11.56 -2.90 24.98
CA MET A 25 -12.35 -1.67 25.14
C MET A 25 -12.89 -1.53 26.57
N GLU A 26 -13.52 -2.58 27.11
CA GLU A 26 -14.09 -2.59 28.45
C GLU A 26 -13.01 -2.49 29.54
N THR A 27 -11.89 -3.18 29.33
CA THR A 27 -10.77 -3.20 30.29
C THR A 27 -9.77 -2.07 30.09
N MET A 28 -10.09 -1.06 29.28
CA MET A 28 -9.20 0.08 28.99
C MET A 28 -7.80 -0.35 28.54
N GLY A 29 -7.73 -1.38 27.70
CA GLY A 29 -6.51 -1.90 27.13
C GLY A 29 -5.83 -3.02 27.91
N HIS A 30 -6.49 -3.62 28.89
CA HIS A 30 -5.95 -4.72 29.70
C HIS A 30 -6.76 -6.01 29.52
N PRO A 31 -6.74 -6.67 28.34
CA PRO A 31 -7.36 -7.99 28.19
C PRO A 31 -6.73 -9.05 29.10
N PHE A 32 -7.21 -10.30 29.05
CA PHE A 32 -6.80 -11.39 29.95
C PHE A 32 -5.28 -11.62 30.04
N HIS A 33 -4.54 -11.31 28.98
CA HIS A 33 -3.09 -11.48 28.91
C HIS A 33 -2.30 -10.23 29.36
N GLY A 34 -2.94 -9.26 30.00
CA GLY A 34 -2.33 -8.02 30.49
C GLY A 34 -2.47 -6.84 29.52
N GLU A 35 -1.62 -5.83 29.70
CA GLU A 35 -1.67 -4.59 28.91
C GLU A 35 -1.40 -4.84 27.42
N CYS A 36 -2.31 -4.35 26.56
CA CYS A 36 -2.22 -4.49 25.12
C CYS A 36 -1.61 -3.22 24.49
N PRO A 37 -0.43 -3.31 23.84
CA PRO A 37 0.28 -2.14 23.33
C PRO A 37 -0.41 -1.45 22.14
N ILE A 38 -1.30 -2.16 21.42
CA ILE A 38 -2.15 -1.57 20.38
C ILE A 38 -3.28 -0.75 21.00
N ALA A 39 -3.92 -1.30 22.04
CA ALA A 39 -5.01 -0.64 22.73
C ALA A 39 -4.54 0.65 23.41
N ILE A 40 -3.39 0.61 24.10
CA ILE A 40 -2.77 1.80 24.70
C ILE A 40 -2.41 2.85 23.63
N CYS A 41 -1.88 2.42 22.47
CA CYS A 41 -1.58 3.34 21.37
C CYS A 41 -2.84 4.09 20.88
N CYS A 42 -3.95 3.38 20.65
CA CYS A 42 -5.20 4.01 20.23
C CYS A 42 -5.70 5.01 21.28
N GLN A 43 -5.69 4.63 22.56
CA GLN A 43 -6.11 5.50 23.67
C GLN A 43 -5.27 6.78 23.74
N ASN A 44 -3.94 6.67 23.67
CA ASN A 44 -3.04 7.82 23.71
C ASN A 44 -3.23 8.77 22.51
N LYS A 45 -3.60 8.23 21.34
CA LYS A 45 -3.91 9.02 20.14
C LYS A 45 -5.34 9.55 20.11
N GLY A 46 -6.19 9.17 21.08
CA GLY A 46 -7.61 9.50 21.08
C GLY A 46 -8.43 8.74 20.04
N TYR A 47 -7.88 7.66 19.47
CA TYR A 47 -8.56 6.85 18.47
C TYR A 47 -9.47 5.79 19.10
N VAL A 48 -10.63 5.56 18.47
CA VAL A 48 -11.51 4.45 18.86
C VAL A 48 -10.87 3.12 18.49
N HIS A 49 -10.38 3.01 17.26
CA HIS A 49 -9.69 1.83 16.72
C HIS A 49 -8.56 2.23 15.76
N CYS A 50 -7.69 1.29 15.39
CA CYS A 50 -6.53 1.54 14.54
C CYS A 50 -6.89 2.09 13.15
N GLY A 51 -8.11 1.86 12.67
CA GLY A 51 -8.59 2.31 11.36
C GLY A 51 -8.61 3.83 11.18
N GLU A 52 -8.65 4.59 12.29
CA GLU A 52 -8.54 6.05 12.27
C GLU A 52 -7.11 6.54 12.01
N CYS A 53 -6.11 5.64 12.07
CA CYS A 53 -4.71 5.97 11.81
C CYS A 53 -4.41 5.97 10.30
N ASN A 54 -4.02 7.11 9.74
CA ASN A 54 -3.68 7.31 8.32
C ASN A 54 -2.34 6.67 7.86
N ILE A 55 -1.78 5.78 8.68
CA ILE A 55 -0.62 4.95 8.35
C ILE A 55 -0.87 3.48 8.66
N ILE A 56 -2.15 3.06 8.75
CA ILE A 56 -2.49 1.66 9.03
C ILE A 56 -2.19 0.77 7.80
N PRO A 57 -1.54 -0.41 7.99
CA PRO A 57 -0.95 -0.87 9.24
C PRO A 57 0.36 -0.14 9.55
N CYS A 58 0.50 0.34 10.79
CA CYS A 58 1.80 0.74 11.33
C CYS A 58 2.56 -0.50 11.81
N ASP A 59 3.86 -0.40 12.02
CA ASP A 59 4.74 -1.53 12.37
C ASP A 59 4.19 -2.37 13.53
N LYS A 60 3.64 -1.69 14.55
CA LYS A 60 3.03 -2.36 15.69
C LYS A 60 1.85 -3.24 15.29
N LEU A 61 0.92 -2.77 14.45
CA LEU A 61 -0.23 -3.58 14.04
C LEU A 61 0.19 -4.63 13.00
N TYR A 62 1.16 -4.28 12.16
CA TYR A 62 1.72 -5.17 11.16
C TYR A 62 2.33 -6.42 11.80
N SER A 63 3.09 -6.28 12.89
CA SER A 63 3.69 -7.44 13.57
C SER A 63 2.65 -8.46 14.05
N TYR A 64 1.50 -8.01 14.55
CA TYR A 64 0.43 -8.92 14.98
C TYR A 64 -0.44 -9.46 13.84
N SER A 65 -0.52 -8.76 12.71
CA SER A 65 -1.46 -9.08 11.63
C SER A 65 -0.80 -9.83 10.46
N TYR A 66 0.50 -9.65 10.26
CA TYR A 66 1.25 -10.19 9.13
C TYR A 66 2.50 -11.00 9.52
N LEU A 67 3.11 -10.77 10.68
CA LEU A 67 4.38 -11.44 11.03
C LEU A 67 4.24 -12.69 11.91
N ASP A 68 3.10 -12.88 12.57
CA ASP A 68 2.89 -14.02 13.47
C ASP A 68 2.16 -15.18 12.78
N PRO A 69 2.84 -16.29 12.41
CA PRO A 69 2.21 -17.43 11.74
C PRO A 69 1.34 -18.30 12.68
N GLU A 70 1.56 -18.20 13.99
CA GLU A 70 0.87 -19.05 14.98
C GLU A 70 -0.40 -18.36 15.50
N HIS A 71 -0.24 -17.14 15.99
CA HIS A 71 -1.28 -16.34 16.67
C HIS A 71 -1.70 -15.08 15.91
N GLY A 72 -1.09 -14.81 14.75
CA GLY A 72 -1.50 -13.73 13.86
C GLY A 72 -2.75 -14.05 13.05
N ASP A 73 -3.07 -13.16 12.11
CA ASP A 73 -4.31 -13.27 11.33
C ASP A 73 -4.25 -14.38 10.28
N LYS A 74 -5.39 -15.07 10.12
CA LYS A 74 -5.61 -16.07 9.07
C LYS A 74 -6.94 -15.74 8.37
N PRO A 75 -6.91 -15.16 7.15
CA PRO A 75 -5.73 -14.78 6.36
C PRO A 75 -4.96 -13.59 6.97
N GLN A 76 -3.69 -13.40 6.59
CA GLN A 76 -2.89 -12.24 7.02
C GLN A 76 -3.65 -10.92 6.73
N GLY A 77 -3.47 -9.92 7.58
CA GLY A 77 -4.13 -8.63 7.39
C GLY A 77 -5.61 -8.57 7.77
N ALA A 78 -6.24 -9.66 8.21
CA ALA A 78 -7.69 -9.69 8.45
C ALA A 78 -8.17 -8.59 9.41
N ARG A 79 -7.44 -8.31 10.50
CA ARG A 79 -7.81 -7.25 11.45
C ARG A 79 -7.61 -5.85 10.88
N VAL A 80 -6.67 -5.68 9.94
CA VAL A 80 -6.46 -4.42 9.21
C VAL A 80 -7.65 -4.13 8.31
N GLU A 81 -8.15 -5.13 7.61
CA GLU A 81 -9.37 -5.01 6.78
C GLU A 81 -10.60 -4.66 7.62
N VAL A 82 -10.76 -5.27 8.80
CA VAL A 82 -11.81 -4.89 9.75
C VAL A 82 -11.67 -3.42 10.18
N CYS A 83 -10.45 -2.99 10.52
CA CYS A 83 -10.20 -1.60 10.88
C CYS A 83 -10.52 -0.62 9.74
N ARG A 84 -10.17 -0.96 8.50
CA ARG A 84 -10.49 -0.14 7.31
C ARG A 84 -12.00 -0.04 7.10
N ARG A 85 -12.75 -1.14 7.26
CA ARG A 85 -14.22 -1.14 7.20
C ARG A 85 -14.87 -0.26 8.26
N TRP A 86 -14.43 -0.37 9.52
CA TRP A 86 -14.95 0.49 10.57
C TRP A 86 -14.65 1.98 10.32
N ALA A 87 -13.48 2.30 9.76
CA ALA A 87 -13.16 3.67 9.39
C ALA A 87 -14.10 4.16 8.27
N ALA A 88 -14.29 3.35 7.23
CA ALA A 88 -15.19 3.66 6.11
C ALA A 88 -16.66 3.79 6.53
N GLU A 89 -17.15 2.98 7.48
CA GLU A 89 -18.49 3.09 8.08
C GLU A 89 -18.71 4.44 8.80
N SER A 90 -17.63 5.15 9.14
CA SER A 90 -17.64 6.49 9.72
C SER A 90 -17.19 7.59 8.75
N ASP A 91 -17.18 7.29 7.44
CA ASP A 91 -16.71 8.18 6.37
C ASP A 91 -15.26 8.69 6.56
N SER A 92 -14.43 7.93 7.27
CA SER A 92 -13.04 8.28 7.59
C SER A 92 -12.07 7.34 6.86
N ASN A 93 -10.94 7.88 6.41
CA ASN A 93 -9.85 7.11 5.80
C ASN A 93 -10.27 6.23 4.59
N VAL A 94 -11.27 6.68 3.83
CA VAL A 94 -11.70 6.07 2.57
C VAL A 94 -10.78 6.53 1.43
N TRP A 95 -10.12 5.58 0.76
CA TRP A 95 -9.22 5.84 -0.36
C TRP A 95 -9.41 4.82 -1.49
N GLU A 96 -9.16 5.25 -2.72
CA GLU A 96 -9.43 4.45 -3.93
C GLU A 96 -8.36 4.59 -5.03
N ASN A 97 -7.33 5.41 -4.79
CA ASN A 97 -6.42 5.87 -5.82
C ASN A 97 -5.05 5.18 -5.78
N VAL A 98 -5.02 3.85 -5.74
CA VAL A 98 -3.77 3.07 -5.85
C VAL A 98 -3.78 2.27 -7.15
N LEU A 99 -2.79 2.51 -8.02
CA LEU A 99 -2.63 1.83 -9.31
C LEU A 99 -1.28 1.09 -9.36
N LEU A 100 -1.33 -0.23 -9.45
CA LEU A 100 -0.16 -1.10 -9.47
C LEU A 100 -0.02 -1.71 -10.87
N THR A 101 0.95 -1.25 -11.65
CA THR A 101 1.16 -1.71 -13.03
C THR A 101 2.34 -2.69 -13.10
N SER A 102 2.27 -3.67 -14.01
CA SER A 102 3.45 -4.51 -14.30
C SER A 102 4.52 -3.69 -15.02
N ALA A 103 4.14 -2.96 -16.07
CA ALA A 103 5.07 -2.30 -17.00
C ALA A 103 4.63 -0.91 -17.48
N GLY A 104 4.04 -0.08 -16.61
CA GLY A 104 3.70 1.30 -16.95
C GLY A 104 2.46 1.45 -17.82
N PHE A 105 2.39 2.52 -18.62
CA PHE A 105 1.20 2.90 -19.40
C PHE A 105 1.30 2.65 -20.91
N GLU A 106 2.47 2.28 -21.42
CA GLU A 106 2.76 2.01 -22.83
C GLU A 106 3.54 0.70 -22.95
N ASP A 107 3.50 0.05 -24.11
CA ASP A 107 4.43 -1.04 -24.42
C ASP A 107 5.74 -0.52 -25.06
N PHE A 108 6.67 -1.43 -25.36
CA PHE A 108 7.96 -1.08 -25.96
C PHE A 108 7.86 -0.50 -27.38
N GLU A 109 6.70 -0.58 -28.02
CA GLU A 109 6.41 0.06 -29.31
C GLU A 109 5.79 1.45 -29.13
N GLY A 110 5.58 1.90 -27.88
CA GLY A 110 4.94 3.17 -27.54
C GLY A 110 3.42 3.15 -27.65
N LYS A 111 2.80 1.96 -27.76
CA LYS A 111 1.34 1.85 -27.81
C LYS A 111 0.78 1.96 -26.40
N ILE A 112 -0.14 2.92 -26.23
CA ILE A 112 -0.80 3.21 -24.97
C ILE A 112 -1.70 2.03 -24.54
N LYS A 113 -1.60 1.66 -23.26
CA LYS A 113 -2.50 0.79 -22.51
C LYS A 113 -3.70 1.60 -22.01
N SER A 114 -4.60 1.90 -22.94
CA SER A 114 -5.76 2.78 -22.79
C SER A 114 -6.54 2.63 -21.49
N ASN A 115 -6.90 1.41 -21.07
CA ASN A 115 -7.71 1.21 -19.87
C ASN A 115 -6.94 1.53 -18.58
N ILE A 116 -5.62 1.31 -18.58
CA ILE A 116 -4.75 1.65 -17.45
C ILE A 116 -4.61 3.18 -17.36
N VAL A 117 -4.37 3.84 -18.50
CA VAL A 117 -4.32 5.31 -18.58
C VAL A 117 -5.65 5.92 -18.15
N ASP A 118 -6.78 5.43 -18.65
CA ASP A 118 -8.11 5.92 -18.27
C ASP A 118 -8.36 5.76 -16.77
N CYS A 119 -7.89 4.67 -16.18
CA CYS A 119 -7.95 4.48 -14.73
C CYS A 119 -7.11 5.53 -13.99
N PHE A 120 -5.87 5.77 -14.42
CA PHE A 120 -5.00 6.79 -13.84
C PHE A 120 -5.61 8.20 -13.94
N LEU A 121 -6.14 8.56 -15.11
CA LEU A 121 -6.79 9.84 -15.34
C LEU A 121 -8.04 10.02 -14.46
N LYS A 122 -8.82 8.95 -14.28
CA LYS A 122 -9.98 8.94 -13.37
C LYS A 122 -9.55 9.17 -11.92
N MET A 123 -8.51 8.46 -11.47
CA MET A 123 -7.97 8.60 -10.10
C MET A 123 -7.43 10.01 -9.81
N LEU A 124 -6.81 10.66 -10.81
CA LEU A 124 -6.36 12.06 -10.67
C LEU A 124 -7.53 13.02 -10.40
N GLY A 125 -8.73 12.73 -10.93
CA GLY A 125 -9.93 13.54 -10.75
C GLY A 125 -9.81 14.99 -11.28
N LYS A 126 -8.82 15.26 -12.13
CA LYS A 126 -8.52 16.58 -12.66
C LYS A 126 -7.81 16.49 -14.02
N PRO A 127 -7.78 17.57 -14.81
CA PRO A 127 -7.04 17.59 -16.07
C PRO A 127 -5.56 17.26 -15.85
N ILE A 128 -5.02 16.30 -16.61
CA ILE A 128 -3.65 15.79 -16.44
C ILE A 128 -2.58 16.90 -16.50
N GLY A 129 -2.76 17.90 -17.38
CA GLY A 129 -1.85 19.05 -17.47
C GLY A 129 -1.84 20.00 -16.25
N LYS A 130 -2.72 19.77 -15.26
CA LYS A 130 -2.72 20.46 -13.96
C LYS A 130 -2.21 19.58 -12.82
N ALA A 131 -2.05 18.27 -13.04
CA ALA A 131 -1.59 17.34 -12.03
C ALA A 131 -0.12 17.59 -11.69
N LYS A 132 0.22 17.51 -10.40
CA LYS A 132 1.60 17.52 -9.89
C LYS A 132 2.03 16.11 -9.49
N ILE A 133 3.15 15.65 -10.02
CA ILE A 133 3.65 14.29 -9.82
C ILE A 133 4.98 14.33 -9.06
N LEU A 134 5.02 13.64 -7.92
CA LEU A 134 6.27 13.31 -7.25
C LEU A 134 6.79 12.00 -7.85
N PHE A 135 7.83 12.10 -8.67
CA PHE A 135 8.38 10.99 -9.45
C PHE A 135 9.59 10.37 -8.74
N ILE A 136 9.54 9.07 -8.48
CA ILE A 136 10.47 8.33 -7.64
C ILE A 136 11.23 7.28 -8.47
N PRO A 137 12.42 7.61 -9.00
CA PRO A 137 13.23 6.68 -9.77
C PRO A 137 14.19 5.84 -8.90
N THR A 138 14.09 5.86 -7.57
CA THR A 138 15.07 5.27 -6.64
C THR A 138 15.41 3.80 -6.90
N ALA A 139 14.46 3.01 -7.42
CA ALA A 139 14.72 1.60 -7.77
C ALA A 139 15.69 1.46 -8.95
N ALA A 140 15.80 2.46 -9.83
CA ALA A 140 16.60 2.44 -11.04
C ALA A 140 18.10 2.66 -10.76
N THR A 141 18.76 1.65 -10.19
CA THR A 141 20.17 1.71 -9.79
C THR A 141 21.14 1.46 -10.96
N ARG A 142 20.73 0.66 -11.94
CA ARG A 142 21.50 0.30 -13.15
C ARG A 142 21.12 1.19 -14.33
N ASP A 143 22.01 1.30 -15.31
CA ASP A 143 21.83 2.23 -16.42
C ASP A 143 20.62 1.87 -17.29
N GLU A 144 20.37 0.58 -17.56
CA GLU A 144 19.18 0.15 -18.29
C GLU A 144 17.89 0.49 -17.53
N ALA A 145 17.91 0.37 -16.19
CA ALA A 145 16.76 0.73 -15.37
C ALA A 145 16.54 2.25 -15.32
N LYS A 146 17.60 3.06 -15.38
CA LYS A 146 17.51 4.52 -15.47
C LYS A 146 16.92 4.96 -16.80
N GLU A 147 17.32 4.32 -17.90
CA GLU A 147 16.70 4.55 -19.21
C GLU A 147 15.19 4.24 -19.18
N MET A 148 14.79 3.14 -18.54
CA MET A 148 13.36 2.82 -18.35
C MET A 148 12.63 3.80 -17.43
N ALA A 149 13.30 4.31 -16.38
CA ALA A 149 12.73 5.36 -15.54
C ALA A 149 12.54 6.67 -16.32
N ASP A 150 13.51 7.05 -17.15
CA ASP A 150 13.38 8.20 -18.05
C ASP A 150 12.25 7.98 -19.05
N TRP A 151 12.08 6.76 -19.57
CA TRP A 151 10.93 6.40 -20.41
C TRP A 151 9.60 6.64 -19.70
N CYS A 152 9.44 6.16 -18.46
CA CYS A 152 8.23 6.39 -17.65
C CYS A 152 7.95 7.90 -17.45
N LYS A 153 9.00 8.71 -17.26
CA LYS A 153 8.84 10.16 -17.16
C LYS A 153 8.37 10.78 -18.48
N GLN A 154 8.96 10.35 -19.60
CA GLN A 154 8.56 10.83 -20.92
C GLN A 154 7.14 10.41 -21.30
N GLU A 155 6.72 9.21 -20.90
CA GLU A 155 5.34 8.73 -21.02
C GLU A 155 4.35 9.65 -20.31
N LEU A 156 4.61 10.02 -19.04
CA LEU A 156 3.76 11.00 -18.33
C LEU A 156 3.65 12.34 -19.07
N ILE A 157 4.75 12.81 -19.66
CA ILE A 157 4.78 14.05 -20.46
C ILE A 157 3.96 13.89 -21.75
N ARG A 158 4.10 12.77 -22.46
CA ARG A 158 3.32 12.45 -23.67
C ARG A 158 1.82 12.38 -23.39
N LEU A 159 1.44 11.83 -22.25
CA LEU A 159 0.04 11.80 -21.78
C LEU A 159 -0.49 13.20 -21.40
N GLY A 160 0.39 14.19 -21.23
CA GLY A 160 0.03 15.59 -21.05
C GLY A 160 0.35 16.18 -19.68
N VAL A 161 1.08 15.48 -18.81
CA VAL A 161 1.64 16.10 -17.59
C VAL A 161 2.66 17.14 -18.01
N LYS A 162 2.60 18.34 -17.45
CA LYS A 162 3.62 19.37 -17.70
C LYS A 162 4.92 18.98 -17.04
N GLU A 163 6.04 19.15 -17.74
CA GLU A 163 7.36 18.83 -17.20
C GLU A 163 7.64 19.57 -15.87
N ASP A 164 7.31 20.87 -15.78
CA ASP A 164 7.43 21.68 -14.55
C ASP A 164 6.59 21.16 -13.37
N ASN A 165 5.60 20.30 -13.63
CA ASN A 165 4.77 19.67 -12.61
C ASN A 165 5.32 18.32 -12.16
N ILE A 166 6.40 17.81 -12.76
CA ILE A 166 7.05 16.57 -12.39
C ILE A 166 8.30 16.89 -11.58
N ARG A 167 8.26 16.57 -10.29
CA ARG A 167 9.47 16.62 -9.46
C ARG A 167 10.05 15.24 -9.33
N THR A 168 11.26 15.06 -9.84
CA THR A 168 12.07 13.87 -9.55
C THR A 168 12.62 13.94 -8.13
N TYR A 169 12.46 12.86 -7.36
CA TYR A 169 12.98 12.73 -6.01
C TYR A 169 13.58 11.33 -5.83
N ASP A 170 14.90 11.26 -5.69
CA ASP A 170 15.58 10.05 -5.22
C ASP A 170 15.57 10.04 -3.69
N ILE A 171 14.95 9.01 -3.08
CA ILE A 171 14.60 8.96 -1.66
C ILE A 171 15.82 9.09 -0.74
N ASP A 172 16.17 10.31 -0.36
CA ASP A 172 17.33 10.64 0.48
C ASP A 172 16.94 11.10 1.90
N GLY A 173 15.63 11.24 2.16
CA GLY A 173 15.08 11.66 3.45
C GLY A 173 14.92 13.17 3.60
N THR A 174 15.08 13.94 2.52
CA THR A 174 14.98 15.41 2.58
C THR A 174 13.55 15.94 2.43
N ILE A 175 12.65 15.19 1.77
CA ILE A 175 11.27 15.65 1.55
C ILE A 175 10.45 15.55 2.84
N GLN A 176 9.71 16.62 3.15
CA GLN A 176 8.80 16.63 4.30
C GLN A 176 7.38 16.25 3.90
N GLU A 177 6.59 15.72 4.84
CA GLU A 177 5.18 15.37 4.61
C GLU A 177 4.38 16.53 4.00
N LYS A 178 4.51 17.75 4.53
CA LYS A 178 3.79 18.93 4.04
C LYS A 178 4.08 19.23 2.57
N GLU A 179 5.32 19.00 2.15
CA GLU A 179 5.77 19.21 0.78
C GLU A 179 5.27 18.08 -0.13
N ALA A 180 5.38 16.83 0.30
CA ALA A 180 4.83 15.67 -0.41
C ALA A 180 3.32 15.80 -0.66
N MET A 181 2.57 16.32 0.32
CA MET A 181 1.12 16.56 0.22
C MET A 181 0.70 17.61 -0.81
N MET A 182 1.65 18.43 -1.31
CA MET A 182 1.39 19.38 -2.40
C MET A 182 1.26 18.71 -3.77
N PHE A 183 1.67 17.44 -3.87
CA PHE A 183 1.54 16.64 -5.08
C PHE A 183 0.17 15.96 -5.14
N ASP A 184 -0.26 15.65 -6.36
CA ASP A 184 -1.51 14.93 -6.64
C ASP A 184 -1.27 13.43 -6.75
N ALA A 185 -0.07 13.04 -7.19
CA ALA A 185 0.34 11.66 -7.27
C ALA A 185 1.79 11.47 -6.80
N VAL A 186 2.08 10.28 -6.29
CA VAL A 186 3.42 9.73 -6.16
C VAL A 186 3.58 8.56 -7.13
N TYR A 187 4.64 8.60 -7.95
CA TYR A 187 4.88 7.64 -9.03
C TYR A 187 6.20 6.93 -8.80
N PHE A 188 6.18 5.62 -8.57
CA PHE A 188 7.35 4.78 -8.36
C PHE A 188 7.69 3.99 -9.62
N THR A 189 8.94 4.10 -10.09
CA THR A 189 9.43 3.33 -11.24
C THR A 189 9.84 1.91 -10.87
N GLY A 190 10.11 1.10 -11.90
CA GLY A 190 10.75 -0.21 -11.76
C GLY A 190 12.25 -0.15 -11.46
N GLY A 191 12.83 -1.31 -11.16
CA GLY A 191 14.26 -1.48 -10.87
C GLY A 191 14.50 -2.49 -9.75
N ASP A 192 15.44 -2.19 -8.86
CA ASP A 192 15.76 -3.01 -7.69
C ASP A 192 14.75 -2.79 -6.55
N THR A 193 13.84 -3.75 -6.39
CA THR A 193 12.78 -3.72 -5.37
C THR A 193 13.34 -3.72 -3.94
N SER A 194 14.39 -4.49 -3.68
CA SER A 194 15.00 -4.59 -2.35
C SER A 194 15.69 -3.29 -1.96
N TYR A 195 16.42 -2.68 -2.90
CA TYR A 195 17.03 -1.37 -2.70
C TYR A 195 15.99 -0.28 -2.47
N LEU A 196 14.92 -0.26 -3.27
CA LEU A 196 13.80 0.68 -3.09
C LEU A 196 13.23 0.56 -1.67
N LEU A 197 12.89 -0.65 -1.23
CA LEU A 197 12.34 -0.87 0.10
C LEU A 197 13.32 -0.47 1.21
N GLN A 198 14.61 -0.78 1.06
CA GLN A 198 15.65 -0.37 2.00
C GLN A 198 15.73 1.16 2.15
N ARG A 199 15.68 1.90 1.03
CA ARG A 199 15.70 3.37 1.04
C ARG A 199 14.45 3.95 1.70
N ILE A 200 13.28 3.38 1.41
CA ILE A 200 12.01 3.76 2.03
C ILE A 200 12.10 3.59 3.55
N LYS A 201 12.48 2.41 4.04
CA LYS A 201 12.58 2.12 5.48
C LYS A 201 13.63 3.00 6.17
N LYS A 202 14.82 3.15 5.56
CA LYS A 202 15.92 3.95 6.13
C LYS A 202 15.55 5.43 6.31
N THR A 203 14.63 5.95 5.50
CA THR A 203 14.22 7.36 5.50
C THR A 203 12.82 7.57 6.09
N GLU A 204 12.17 6.50 6.57
CA GLU A 204 10.78 6.52 7.07
C GLU A 204 9.78 7.08 6.03
N PHE A 205 10.10 6.93 4.74
CA PHE A 205 9.28 7.48 3.65
C PHE A 205 7.95 6.72 3.48
N ASP A 206 7.86 5.50 4.00
CA ASP A 206 6.63 4.69 4.04
C ASP A 206 5.48 5.41 4.75
N SER A 207 5.79 6.13 5.84
CA SER A 207 4.83 6.95 6.57
C SER A 207 4.24 8.05 5.69
N ILE A 208 5.08 8.73 4.89
CA ILE A 208 4.64 9.77 3.94
C ILE A 208 3.80 9.16 2.82
N ILE A 209 4.24 8.04 2.24
CA ILE A 209 3.51 7.32 1.19
C ILE A 209 2.11 6.95 1.67
N LYS A 210 2.00 6.30 2.84
CA LYS A 210 0.72 5.88 3.41
C LYS A 210 -0.17 7.10 3.66
N LYS A 211 0.35 8.17 4.27
CA LYS A 211 -0.44 9.40 4.47
C LYS A 211 -0.96 10.00 3.17
N MET A 212 -0.17 9.99 2.10
CA MET A 212 -0.64 10.43 0.77
C MET A 212 -1.80 9.56 0.28
N VAL A 213 -1.68 8.23 0.37
CA VAL A 213 -2.76 7.30 -0.01
C VAL A 213 -4.02 7.53 0.83
N TYR A 214 -3.89 7.66 2.15
CA TYR A 214 -5.04 7.92 3.05
C TYR A 214 -5.64 9.32 2.88
N ALA A 215 -4.91 10.27 2.28
CA ALA A 215 -5.42 11.55 1.79
C ALA A 215 -6.02 11.46 0.37
N ASN A 216 -6.24 10.23 -0.13
CA ASN A 216 -6.73 9.87 -1.46
C ASN A 216 -5.91 10.48 -2.62
N LYS A 217 -4.61 10.73 -2.40
CA LYS A 217 -3.67 11.04 -3.49
C LYS A 217 -3.40 9.78 -4.31
N VAL A 218 -3.00 9.96 -5.56
CA VAL A 218 -2.74 8.82 -6.45
C VAL A 218 -1.39 8.18 -6.12
N TYR A 219 -1.38 6.90 -5.82
CA TYR A 219 -0.17 6.08 -5.83
C TYR A 219 -0.10 5.35 -7.17
N VAL A 220 1.04 5.47 -7.86
CA VAL A 220 1.32 4.65 -9.03
C VAL A 220 2.60 3.85 -8.78
N GLY A 221 2.50 2.53 -8.89
CA GLY A 221 3.63 1.62 -8.91
C GLY A 221 3.88 1.06 -10.31
N VAL A 222 5.13 1.02 -10.73
CA VAL A 222 5.58 0.25 -11.90
C VAL A 222 6.54 -0.82 -11.42
N SER A 223 6.29 -2.08 -11.78
CA SER A 223 7.20 -3.19 -11.47
C SER A 223 7.59 -3.23 -9.98
N ALA A 224 8.83 -2.93 -9.62
CA ALA A 224 9.30 -2.78 -8.23
C ALA A 224 8.39 -1.86 -7.38
N GLY A 225 7.94 -0.73 -7.93
CA GLY A 225 6.99 0.17 -7.28
C GLY A 225 5.63 -0.46 -7.00
N SER A 226 5.20 -1.45 -7.80
CA SER A 226 4.00 -2.25 -7.54
C SER A 226 4.24 -3.31 -6.47
N MET A 227 5.41 -3.94 -6.49
CA MET A 227 5.76 -4.99 -5.55
C MET A 227 5.84 -4.47 -4.12
N ILE A 228 6.42 -3.29 -3.87
CA ILE A 228 6.49 -2.73 -2.50
C ILE A 228 5.11 -2.40 -1.91
N ALA A 229 4.04 -2.35 -2.71
CA ALA A 229 2.68 -2.12 -2.24
C ALA A 229 2.07 -3.36 -1.55
N THR A 230 2.64 -4.55 -1.75
CA THR A 230 2.19 -5.80 -1.12
C THR A 230 2.54 -5.84 0.37
N PRO A 231 2.06 -6.86 1.12
CA PRO A 231 2.46 -7.03 2.51
C PRO A 231 3.95 -7.36 2.68
N ASN A 232 4.54 -8.09 1.74
CA ASN A 232 5.95 -8.47 1.77
C ASN A 232 6.47 -8.68 0.33
N ILE A 233 7.71 -8.27 0.06
CA ILE A 233 8.37 -8.39 -1.25
C ILE A 233 9.20 -9.67 -1.41
N GLY A 234 9.51 -10.36 -0.30
CA GLY A 234 10.20 -11.63 -0.21
C GLY A 234 9.24 -12.73 0.26
N GLU A 235 9.67 -13.53 1.25
CA GLU A 235 8.79 -14.55 1.82
C GLU A 235 7.83 -13.98 2.88
N PRO A 236 6.62 -14.53 3.02
CA PRO A 236 5.70 -14.13 4.07
C PRO A 236 6.34 -14.22 5.47
N TYR A 237 5.87 -13.37 6.39
CA TYR A 237 6.31 -13.31 7.79
C TYR A 237 7.75 -12.81 8.03
N GLU A 238 8.46 -12.35 6.99
CA GLU A 238 9.78 -11.73 7.16
C GLU A 238 9.68 -10.21 7.42
N GLU A 239 10.17 -9.75 8.57
CA GLU A 239 10.11 -8.33 8.92
C GLU A 239 10.89 -7.43 7.95
N GLU A 240 12.08 -7.86 7.54
CA GLU A 240 12.99 -7.04 6.71
C GLU A 240 12.45 -6.75 5.31
N THR A 241 11.63 -7.63 4.77
CA THR A 241 11.03 -7.54 3.43
C THR A 241 9.57 -7.06 3.47
N SER A 242 9.11 -6.58 4.63
CA SER A 242 7.76 -6.02 4.82
C SER A 242 7.51 -4.80 3.94
N GLY A 243 6.44 -4.85 3.16
CA GLY A 243 6.01 -3.79 2.25
C GLY A 243 4.99 -2.84 2.88
N LEU A 244 4.32 -2.08 2.02
CA LEU A 244 3.40 -1.00 2.42
C LEU A 244 2.01 -1.49 2.82
N CYS A 245 1.65 -2.74 2.49
CA CYS A 245 0.33 -3.31 2.76
C CYS A 245 -0.84 -2.49 2.16
N LEU A 246 -0.64 -1.88 0.99
CA LEU A 246 -1.70 -1.16 0.29
C LEU A 246 -2.69 -2.13 -0.37
N ILE A 247 -2.26 -3.34 -0.70
CA ILE A 247 -3.10 -4.43 -1.22
C ILE A 247 -3.00 -5.65 -0.30
N ASN A 248 -4.11 -6.34 -0.04
CA ASN A 248 -4.11 -7.60 0.71
C ASN A 248 -3.91 -8.82 -0.21
N ALA A 249 -2.86 -8.78 -1.02
CA ALA A 249 -2.46 -9.81 -1.97
C ALA A 249 -0.95 -9.74 -2.26
N TYR A 250 -0.38 -10.84 -2.73
CA TYR A 250 0.97 -10.90 -3.26
C TYR A 250 0.98 -10.74 -4.78
N LEU A 251 2.04 -10.13 -5.31
CA LEU A 251 2.16 -9.83 -6.74
C LEU A 251 3.43 -10.44 -7.32
N SER A 252 3.32 -10.95 -8.54
CA SER A 252 4.45 -11.11 -9.45
C SER A 252 4.20 -10.24 -10.67
N VAL A 253 5.19 -9.47 -11.08
CA VAL A 253 5.15 -8.64 -12.29
C VAL A 253 5.97 -9.30 -13.41
N HIS A 254 5.82 -8.82 -14.64
CA HIS A 254 6.51 -9.35 -15.82
C HIS A 254 6.26 -10.85 -16.06
N CYS A 255 5.05 -11.31 -15.75
CA CYS A 255 4.68 -12.71 -15.92
C CYS A 255 4.28 -12.99 -17.38
N SER A 256 4.57 -14.22 -17.83
CA SER A 256 3.95 -14.76 -19.03
C SER A 256 2.46 -15.07 -18.79
N GLU A 257 1.67 -15.12 -19.86
CA GLU A 257 0.22 -15.39 -19.78
C GLU A 257 -0.12 -16.75 -19.14
N ASP A 258 0.79 -17.73 -19.23
CA ASP A 258 0.61 -19.07 -18.67
C ASP A 258 1.05 -19.19 -17.20
N ARG A 259 1.63 -18.13 -16.62
CA ARG A 259 2.09 -18.13 -15.22
C ARG A 259 0.91 -18.35 -14.27
N LYS A 260 0.93 -19.49 -13.58
CA LYS A 260 -0.06 -19.80 -12.55
C LYS A 260 0.19 -19.03 -11.26
N ALA A 261 -0.90 -18.68 -10.58
CA ALA A 261 -0.85 -18.13 -9.24
C ALA A 261 -0.27 -19.15 -8.25
N ARG A 262 0.55 -18.68 -7.31
CA ARG A 262 1.00 -19.46 -6.15
C ARG A 262 -0.18 -19.74 -5.22
N ALA A 263 -0.30 -20.98 -4.76
CA ALA A 263 -1.35 -21.43 -3.83
C ALA A 263 -0.82 -21.69 -2.40
N ASP A 264 0.50 -21.56 -2.22
CA ASP A 264 1.23 -21.79 -0.98
C ASP A 264 1.36 -20.52 -0.11
N LEU A 265 0.89 -19.38 -0.61
CA LEU A 265 0.94 -18.09 0.08
C LEU A 265 -0.26 -17.89 1.02
N PRO A 266 -0.09 -17.15 2.13
CA PRO A 266 -1.17 -16.90 3.11
C PRO A 266 -2.24 -15.91 2.61
N LEU A 267 -2.00 -15.29 1.45
CA LEU A 267 -2.91 -14.38 0.75
C LEU A 267 -2.95 -14.73 -0.73
N PRO A 268 -4.00 -14.29 -1.46
CA PRO A 268 -4.06 -14.46 -2.91
C PRO A 268 -2.78 -13.96 -3.60
N HIS A 269 -2.33 -14.70 -4.59
CA HIS A 269 -1.21 -14.31 -5.45
C HIS A 269 -1.70 -13.94 -6.83
N ILE A 270 -1.32 -12.77 -7.32
CA ILE A 270 -1.75 -12.22 -8.61
C ILE A 270 -0.52 -12.08 -9.51
N PRO A 271 -0.32 -12.99 -10.48
CA PRO A 271 0.67 -12.80 -11.53
C PRO A 271 0.12 -11.78 -12.55
N LEU A 272 0.89 -10.75 -12.86
CA LEU A 272 0.55 -9.72 -13.83
C LEU A 272 1.46 -9.84 -15.05
N THR A 273 0.85 -9.86 -16.24
CA THR A 273 1.57 -9.64 -17.49
C THR A 273 1.91 -8.16 -17.66
N ASP A 274 2.80 -7.86 -18.61
CA ASP A 274 3.15 -6.48 -18.95
C ASP A 274 2.01 -5.66 -19.57
N TYR A 275 0.87 -6.30 -19.85
CA TYR A 275 -0.34 -5.63 -20.27
C TYR A 275 -1.35 -5.41 -19.15
N GLN A 276 -1.02 -5.79 -17.91
CA GLN A 276 -1.95 -5.75 -16.79
C GLN A 276 -1.53 -4.77 -15.68
N ALA A 277 -2.56 -4.28 -14.99
CA ALA A 277 -2.44 -3.51 -13.76
C ALA A 277 -3.53 -3.91 -12.76
N ILE A 278 -3.43 -3.36 -11.55
CA ILE A 278 -4.41 -3.52 -10.49
C ILE A 278 -4.79 -2.13 -9.98
N ALA A 279 -6.08 -1.82 -9.97
CA ALA A 279 -6.61 -0.70 -9.20
C ALA A 279 -7.03 -1.21 -7.82
N VAL A 280 -6.53 -0.57 -6.77
CA VAL A 280 -6.74 -0.95 -5.37
C VAL A 280 -7.45 0.19 -4.64
N CYS A 281 -8.45 -0.17 -3.85
CA CYS A 281 -9.17 0.68 -2.93
C CYS A 281 -9.13 0.10 -1.52
N TRP A 282 -9.63 0.87 -0.55
CA TRP A 282 -9.58 0.52 0.87
C TRP A 282 -10.22 -0.84 1.23
N ASP A 283 -11.15 -1.35 0.42
CA ASP A 283 -11.89 -2.60 0.63
C ASP A 283 -11.65 -3.67 -0.44
N GLY A 284 -10.73 -3.46 -1.38
CA GLY A 284 -10.52 -4.44 -2.43
C GLY A 284 -9.68 -3.97 -3.59
N TYR A 285 -9.70 -4.75 -4.66
CA TYR A 285 -8.96 -4.46 -5.87
C TYR A 285 -9.60 -5.10 -7.09
N ARG A 286 -9.24 -4.60 -8.27
CA ARG A 286 -9.63 -5.18 -9.57
C ARG A 286 -8.45 -5.15 -10.54
N ILE A 287 -8.36 -6.19 -11.37
CA ILE A 287 -7.38 -6.27 -12.45
C ILE A 287 -7.87 -5.40 -13.62
N ILE A 288 -6.93 -4.76 -14.31
CA ILE A 288 -7.15 -3.93 -15.50
C ILE A 288 -6.27 -4.50 -16.61
N GLU A 289 -6.88 -4.84 -17.73
CA GLU A 289 -6.19 -5.14 -18.99
C GLU A 289 -5.89 -3.82 -19.71
N GLY A 290 -4.71 -3.68 -20.31
CA GLY A 290 -4.29 -2.48 -21.04
C GLY A 290 -5.20 -2.03 -22.17
#